data_AF-A0A2M7X117-F1
#
_entry.id   AF-A0A2M7X117-F1
#
_cell.length_a   1.000
_cell.length_b   1.000
_cell.length_c   1.000
_cell.angle_alpha   90.00
_cell.angle_beta   90.00
_cell.angle_gamma   90.00
#
_symmetry.space_group_name_H-M   'P 1'
#
loop_
_entity.id
_entity.type
_entity.pdbx_description
1 polymer ?
#
loop_
_entity_poly.entity_id
_entity_poly.type
_entity_poly.pdbx_seq_one_letter_code
_entity_poly.pdbx_strand_id
1 'polypeptide(L)' 'MRVLGIESSCDETGVAVWDSDRGLLAHTLFSQIDLHRAYGGVVP' A
#
# COMPACT_ATOMS: atom_id res chain seq x y z
N MET A 1 21.43 2.42 -1.81
CA MET A 1 20.83 1.09 -1.51
C MET A 1 19.37 1.10 -1.95
N ARG A 2 18.79 -0.04 -2.35
CA ARG A 2 17.36 -0.11 -2.68
C ARG A 2 16.59 -0.89 -1.64
N VAL A 3 15.43 -0.38 -1.25
CA VAL A 3 14.51 -0.97 -0.28
C VAL A 3 13.16 -1.21 -0.96
N LEU A 4 12.61 -2.41 -0.78
CA LEU A 4 11.23 -2.74 -1.16
C LEU A 4 10.35 -2.62 0.09
N GLY A 5 9.41 -1.68 0.08
CA GLY A 5 8.39 -1.52 1.11
C GLY A 5 7.12 -2.28 0.73
N ILE A 6 6.53 -2.98 1.70
CA ILE A 6 5.23 -3.65 1.60
C ILE A 6 4.40 -3.18 2.78
N GLU A 7 3.20 -2.68 2.49
CA GLU A 7 2.23 -2.20 3.48
C GLU A 7 0.93 -2.98 3.34
N SER A 8 0.48 -3.61 4.44
CA SER A 8 -0.70 -4.47 4.48
C SER A 8 -1.35 -4.50 5.88
N SER A 9 -1.30 -3.39 6.62
CA SER A 9 -1.82 -3.33 8.00
C SER A 9 -3.34 -3.26 8.12
N CYS A 10 -4.04 -2.77 7.09
CA CYS A 10 -5.49 -2.55 7.10
C CYS A 10 -6.13 -2.96 5.75
N ASP A 11 -6.80 -2.02 5.06
CA ASP A 11 -7.58 -2.26 3.85
C ASP A 11 -6.88 -1.80 2.56
N GLU A 12 -5.66 -1.27 2.67
CA GLU A 12 -4.78 -1.04 1.54
C GLU A 12 -3.71 -2.12 1.40
N THR A 13 -3.30 -2.35 0.16
CA THR A 13 -2.05 -3.03 -0.18
C THR A 13 -1.16 -2.05 -0.93
N GLY A 14 -0.08 -1.64 -0.29
CA GLY A 14 0.92 -0.71 -0.83
C GLY A 14 2.23 -1.41 -1.14
N VAL A 15 2.85 -1.08 -2.28
CA VAL A 15 4.21 -1.51 -2.60
C VAL A 15 5.00 -0.30 -3.09
N ALA A 16 6.23 -0.15 -2.61
CA ALA A 16 7.12 0.95 -3.01
C ALA A 16 8.57 0.50 -3.16
N VAL A 17 9.30 1.13 -4.09
CA VAL A 17 10.75 0.98 -4.23
C VAL A 17 11.40 2.31 -3.86
N TRP A 18 12.20 2.30 -2.81
CA TRP A 18 12.98 3.45 -2.36
C TRP A 18 14.46 3.24 -2.68
N ASP A 19 15.12 4.30 -3.13
CA ASP A 19 16.56 4.35 -3.36
C ASP A 19 17.19 5.42 -2.45
N SER A 20 18.25 5.06 -1.73
CA SER A 20 18.89 5.94 -0.74
C SER A 20 19.35 7.29 -1.32
N ASP A 21 19.71 7.33 -2.59
CA ASP A 21 20.29 8.52 -3.22
C ASP A 21 19.26 9.25 -4.10
N ARG A 22 18.28 8.52 -4.62
CA ARG A 22 17.30 9.02 -5.60
C ARG A 22 15.89 9.18 -5.05
N GLY A 23 15.63 8.73 -3.83
CA GLY A 23 14.31 8.77 -3.21
C GLY A 23 13.35 7.72 -3.78
N LEU A 24 12.07 8.07 -3.89
CA LEU A 24 11.02 7.16 -4.34
C LEU A 24 11.14 6.90 -5.84
N LEU A 25 11.35 5.64 -6.22
CA LEU A 25 11.46 5.25 -7.63
C LEU A 25 10.13 4.79 -8.21
N ALA A 26 9.32 4.08 -7.42
CA ALA A 26 8.02 3.60 -7.82
C ALA A 26 7.15 3.35 -6.59
N HIS A 27 5.84 3.51 -6.75
CA HIS A 27 4.86 3.03 -5.80
C HIS A 27 3.58 2.61 -6.52
N THR A 28 2.85 1.69 -5.91
CA THR A 28 1.48 1.35 -6.28
C THR A 28 0.66 1.15 -5.02
N LEU A 29 -0.63 1.44 -5.11
CA LEU A 29 -1.57 1.28 -4.02
C LEU A 29 -2.85 0.63 -4.57
N PHE A 30 -3.31 -0.39 -3.89
CA PHE A 30 -4.63 -0.98 -4.09
C PHE A 30 -5.45 -0.76 -2.82
N SER A 31 -6.68 -0.25 -2.95
CA SER A 31 -7.58 -0.02 -1.82
C SER A 31 -8.77 -0.98 -1.90
N GLN A 32 -9.13 -1.53 -0.74
CA GLN A 32 -10.28 -2.42 -0.58
C GLN A 32 -11.54 -1.65 -0.13
N ILE A 33 -11.55 -0.31 -0.15
CA ILE A 33 -12.72 0.49 0.26
C ILE A 33 -13.99 0.03 -0.47
N ASP A 34 -13.91 -0.25 -1.76
CA ASP A 34 -15.08 -0.71 -2.54
C ASP A 34 -15.60 -2.07 -2.08
N LEU A 35 -14.72 -2.96 -1.62
CA LEU A 35 -15.07 -4.25 -1.04
C LEU A 35 -15.78 -4.06 0.32
N HIS A 36 -15.23 -3.19 1.17
CA HIS A 36 -15.71 -2.97 2.54
C HIS A 36 -16.94 -2.05 2.60
N ARG A 37 -17.23 -1.29 1.54
CA ARG A 37 -18.36 -0.35 1.48
C ARG A 37 -19.69 -1.02 1.84
N ALA A 38 -19.91 -2.26 1.43
CA ALA A 38 -21.15 -3.00 1.70
C ALA A 38 -21.40 -3.25 3.20
N TYR A 39 -20.35 -3.19 4.03
CA TYR A 39 -20.39 -3.54 5.44
C TYR A 39 -20.33 -2.32 6.37
N GLY A 40 -20.22 -1.10 5.82
CA GLY A 40 -20.16 0.13 6.60
C GLY A 40 -18.86 0.34 7.37
N GLY A 41 -17.83 -0.45 7.10
CA GLY A 41 -16.51 -0.39 7.73
C GLY A 41 -15.61 -1.53 7.24
N VAL A 42 -14.31 -1.45 7.58
CA VAL A 42 -13.35 -2.52 7.27
C VAL A 42 -13.80 -3.82 7.92
N VAL A 43 -13.84 -4.88 7.11
CA VAL A 43 -14.06 -6.25 7.56
C VAL A 43 -12.68 -6.92 7.71
N PRO A 44 -12.23 -7.23 8.94
CA PRO A 44 -10.93 -7.87 9.17
C PRO A 44 -10.80 -9.28 8.59
#